data_AF-A0A923Y386-F1
#
_entry.id   AF-A0A923Y386-F1
#
_cell.length_a   1.000
_cell.length_b   1.000
_cell.length_c   1.000
_cell.angle_alpha   90.00
_cell.angle_beta   90.00
_cell.angle_gamma   90.00
#
_symmetry.space_group_name_H-M   'P 1'
#
loop_
_entity.id
_entity.type
_entity.pdbx_description
1 polymer ?
#
loop_
_entity_poly.entity_id
_entity_poly.type
_entity_poly.pdbx_seq_one_letter_code
_entity_poly.pdbx_strand_id
1 'polypeptide(L)'
;MTTRYSFGGDEHIFVECSEEMSLDAFFKGMSITNALRDAKIRGVTEICPANASFQVRFDPDVIAPDDMMRQLQALEAVARSAPSILDTRIIEVPVYYNDPWTHETGQ
;
A
#
# COMPACT_ATOMS: atom_id res chain seq x y z
N MET A 1 4.39 11.38 11.37
CA MET A 1 3.79 10.15 10.81
C MET A 1 4.49 8.94 11.41
N THR A 2 3.77 8.18 12.23
CA THR A 2 4.24 6.90 12.79
C THR A 2 3.65 5.78 11.96
N THR A 3 4.47 4.89 11.44
CA THR A 3 3.98 3.71 10.70
C THR A 3 3.72 2.57 11.67
N ARG A 4 2.54 1.96 11.55
CA ARG A 4 2.14 0.80 12.34
C ARG A 4 2.17 -0.44 11.48
N TYR A 5 2.79 -1.48 12.00
CA TYR A 5 2.89 -2.78 11.37
C TYR A 5 2.10 -3.79 12.20
N SER A 6 1.29 -4.60 11.54
CA SER A 6 0.52 -5.66 12.18
C SER A 6 0.48 -6.91 11.30
N PHE A 7 0.40 -8.07 11.94
CA PHE A 7 0.13 -9.32 11.22
C PHE A 7 -1.35 -9.40 10.88
N GLY A 8 -1.65 -9.74 9.62
CA GLY A 8 -2.99 -9.96 9.08
C GLY A 8 -3.29 -11.46 8.95
N GLY A 9 -3.09 -12.22 10.03
CA GLY A 9 -3.02 -13.68 10.00
C GLY A 9 -1.61 -14.18 9.66
N ASP A 10 -1.51 -15.44 9.21
CA ASP A 10 -0.22 -16.12 9.06
C ASP A 10 0.54 -15.73 7.78
N GLU A 11 -0.19 -15.29 6.75
CA GLU A 11 0.34 -15.02 5.40
C GLU A 11 0.39 -13.54 5.05
N HIS A 12 0.01 -12.63 5.96
CA HIS A 12 -0.09 -11.20 5.63
C HIS A 12 0.54 -10.31 6.68
N ILE A 13 1.10 -9.19 6.21
CA ILE A 13 1.42 -8.03 7.03
C ILE A 13 0.65 -6.84 6.48
N PHE A 14 -0.03 -6.13 7.38
CA PHE A 14 -0.70 -4.88 7.10
C PHE A 14 0.12 -3.71 7.67
N VAL A 15 0.26 -2.66 6.87
CA VAL A 15 1.09 -1.51 7.21
C VAL A 15 0.29 -0.23 7.05
N GLU A 16 0.07 0.46 8.16
CA GLU A 16 -0.61 1.76 8.21
C GLU A 16 0.46 2.85 8.22
N CYS A 17 0.56 3.65 7.15
CA CYS A 17 1.54 4.73 7.04
C CYS A 17 1.11 5.99 7.82
N SER A 18 -0.20 6.22 7.92
CA SER A 18 -0.82 7.33 8.61
C SER A 18 -2.30 7.02 8.87
N GLU A 19 -2.87 7.55 9.96
CA GLU A 19 -4.33 7.56 10.16
C GLU A 19 -5.00 8.60 9.25
N GLU A 20 -4.28 9.68 8.94
CA GLU A 20 -4.75 10.73 8.04
C GLU A 20 -4.54 10.34 6.56
N MET A 21 -5.60 10.44 5.77
CA MET A 21 -5.60 10.25 4.31
C MET A 21 -4.94 11.46 3.60
N SER A 22 -3.61 11.51 3.61
CA SER A 22 -2.81 12.58 3.00
C SER A 22 -1.98 12.09 1.82
N LEU A 23 -1.67 12.99 0.89
CA LEU A 23 -0.76 12.69 -0.23
C LEU A 23 0.61 12.24 0.25
N ASP A 24 1.13 12.85 1.32
CA ASP A 24 2.42 12.45 1.91
C ASP A 24 2.42 11.00 2.39
N ALA A 25 1.33 10.55 3.03
CA ALA A 25 1.18 9.16 3.45
C ALA A 25 1.08 8.22 2.24
N PHE A 26 0.39 8.65 1.19
CA PHE A 26 0.31 7.91 -0.08
C PHE A 26 1.67 7.76 -0.75
N PHE A 27 2.44 8.84 -0.90
CA PHE A 27 3.80 8.78 -1.46
C PHE A 27 4.71 7.90 -0.62
N LYS A 28 4.59 7.93 0.71
CA LYS A 28 5.33 7.03 1.60
C LYS A 28 5.00 5.56 1.34
N GLY A 29 3.70 5.21 1.33
CA GLY A 29 3.26 3.83 1.05
C GLY A 29 3.67 3.36 -0.34
N MET A 30 3.57 4.23 -1.35
CA MET A 30 4.01 3.93 -2.71
C MET A 30 5.53 3.71 -2.80
N SER A 31 6.34 4.54 -2.13
CA SER A 31 7.80 4.39 -2.11
C SER A 31 8.21 3.05 -1.50
N ILE A 32 7.61 2.66 -0.39
CA ILE A 32 7.88 1.38 0.28
C ILE A 32 7.46 0.19 -0.60
N THR A 33 6.27 0.24 -1.18
CA THR A 33 5.75 -0.85 -2.03
C THR A 33 6.52 -1.01 -3.34
N ASN A 34 7.06 0.08 -3.90
CA ASN A 34 7.97 0.02 -5.03
C ASN A 34 9.32 -0.61 -4.64
N ALA A 35 9.92 -0.16 -3.53
CA ALA A 35 11.16 -0.74 -3.03
C ALA A 35 11.02 -2.24 -2.71
N LEU A 36 9.87 -2.64 -2.15
CA LEU A 36 9.54 -4.04 -1.91
C LEU A 36 9.43 -4.85 -3.20
N ARG A 37 8.79 -4.29 -4.23
CA ARG A 37 8.69 -4.93 -5.56
C ARG A 37 10.06 -5.13 -6.19
N ASP A 38 10.94 -4.14 -6.07
CA ASP A 38 12.30 -4.17 -6.62
C ASP A 38 13.22 -5.14 -5.85
N ALA A 39 13.01 -5.28 -4.54
CA ALA A 39 13.76 -6.21 -3.70
C ALA A 39 13.55 -7.69 -4.09
N LYS A 40 12.44 -8.02 -4.79
CA LYS A 40 12.12 -9.38 -5.28
C LYS A 40 12.30 -10.45 -4.20
N ILE A 41 11.82 -10.15 -2.99
CA ILE A 41 11.95 -11.04 -1.84
C ILE A 41 11.23 -12.35 -2.14
N ARG A 42 11.97 -13.46 -2.07
CA ARG A 42 11.43 -14.80 -2.29
C ARG A 42 10.35 -15.09 -1.23
N GLY A 43 9.18 -15.52 -1.67
CA GLY A 43 8.03 -15.80 -0.81
C GLY A 43 6.99 -14.69 -0.80
N VAL A 44 7.30 -13.45 -1.22
CA VAL A 44 6.27 -12.42 -1.42
C VAL A 44 5.45 -12.77 -2.66
N THR A 45 4.13 -12.90 -2.47
CA THR A 45 3.19 -13.28 -3.53
C THR A 45 2.41 -12.09 -4.04
N GLU A 46 2.01 -11.17 -3.15
CA GLU A 46 1.22 -9.99 -3.51
C GLU A 46 1.64 -8.74 -2.73
N ILE A 47 1.54 -7.59 -3.41
CA ILE A 47 1.74 -6.26 -2.83
C ILE A 47 0.52 -5.43 -3.20
N CYS A 48 -0.26 -5.06 -2.19
CA CYS A 48 -1.53 -4.36 -2.33
C CYS A 48 -1.42 -2.95 -1.73
N PRO A 49 -1.00 -1.95 -2.51
CA PRO A 49 -0.99 -0.56 -2.06
C PRO A 49 -2.42 -0.03 -1.91
N ALA A 50 -2.63 0.79 -0.89
CA ALA A 50 -3.85 1.57 -0.66
C ALA A 50 -3.47 3.04 -0.42
N ASN A 51 -4.44 3.86 0.01
CA ASN A 51 -4.24 5.30 0.17
C ASN A 51 -3.14 5.63 1.20
N ALA A 52 -3.40 5.40 2.50
CA ALA A 52 -2.44 5.65 3.57
C ALA A 52 -1.91 4.35 4.21
N SER A 53 -2.04 3.24 3.50
CA SER A 53 -1.66 1.91 3.98
C SER A 53 -1.29 1.00 2.81
N PHE A 54 -0.75 -0.17 3.12
CA PHE A 54 -0.59 -1.25 2.16
C PHE A 54 -0.60 -2.60 2.87
N GLN A 55 -0.87 -3.64 2.10
CA GLN A 55 -0.82 -5.02 2.56
C GLN A 55 0.19 -5.80 1.73
N VAL A 56 0.89 -6.73 2.37
CA VAL A 56 1.81 -7.66 1.73
C VAL A 56 1.38 -9.07 2.08
N ARG A 57 1.19 -9.90 1.06
CA ARG A 57 1.00 -11.33 1.21
C ARG A 57 2.30 -12.06 0.93
N PHE A 58 2.61 -13.05 1.75
CA PHE A 58 3.80 -13.89 1.60
C PHE A 58 3.51 -15.34 1.98
N ASP A 59 4.37 -16.23 1.50
CA ASP A 59 4.39 -17.66 1.83
C ASP A 59 5.26 -17.90 3.08
N PRO A 60 4.67 -18.27 4.23
CA PRO A 60 5.40 -18.47 5.48
C PRO A 60 6.34 -19.68 5.46
N ASP A 61 6.15 -20.64 4.54
CA ASP A 61 7.07 -21.77 4.36
C ASP A 61 8.37 -21.34 3.63
N VAL A 62 8.34 -20.18 2.98
CA VAL A 62 9.47 -19.63 2.22
C VAL A 62 10.19 -18.52 2.98
N ILE A 63 9.46 -17.66 3.69
CA ILE A 63 9.99 -16.60 4.54
C ILE A 63 9.19 -16.52 5.85
N ALA A 64 9.88 -16.58 6.99
CA ALA A 64 9.20 -16.51 8.28
C ALA A 64 8.53 -15.13 8.47
N PRO A 65 7.34 -15.07 9.11
CA PRO A 65 6.62 -13.80 9.32
C PRO A 65 7.46 -12.69 9.96
N ASP A 66 8.28 -13.03 10.96
CA ASP A 66 9.16 -12.07 11.64
C ASP A 66 10.33 -11.59 10.78
N ASP A 67 10.80 -12.42 9.84
CA ASP A 67 11.82 -12.01 8.87
C ASP A 67 11.20 -11.05 7.85
N MET A 68 10.00 -11.35 7.36
CA MET A 68 9.26 -10.47 6.45
C MET A 68 8.96 -9.11 7.10
N MET A 69 8.55 -9.11 8.38
CA MET A 69 8.34 -7.89 9.16
C MET A 69 9.60 -7.03 9.23
N ARG A 70 10.76 -7.65 9.52
CA ARG A 70 12.05 -6.95 9.56
C ARG A 70 12.46 -6.38 8.21
N GLN A 71 12.21 -7.11 7.12
CA GLN A 71 12.48 -6.61 5.76
C GLN A 71 11.65 -5.36 5.44
N LEU A 72 10.36 -5.35 5.79
CA LEU A 72 9.49 -4.19 5.55
C LEU A 72 9.92 -2.95 6.34
N GLN A 73 10.32 -3.12 7.61
CA GLN A 73 10.84 -2.03 8.44
C GLN A 73 12.18 -1.49 7.91
N ALA A 74 13.04 -2.36 7.38
CA ALA A 74 14.29 -1.95 6.75
C ALA A 74 14.05 -1.15 5.46
N LEU A 75 13.09 -1.57 4.63
CA LEU A 75 12.71 -0.86 3.40
C LEU A 75 12.13 0.54 3.70
N GLU A 76 11.33 0.68 4.77
CA GLU A 76 10.83 1.99 5.20
C GLU A 76 11.97 2.97 5.50
N ALA A 77 13.04 2.52 6.16
CA ALA A 77 14.17 3.37 6.50
C ALA A 77 14.88 3.93 5.25
N VAL A 78 14.92 3.16 4.16
CA VAL A 78 15.56 3.54 2.88
C VAL A 78 14.65 4.42 2.02
N ALA A 79 13.33 4.18 2.07
CA ALA A 79 12.31 4.84 1.25
C ALA A 79 12.15 6.35 1.52
N ARG A 80 12.74 6.88 2.60
CA ARG A 80 12.69 8.31 3.01
C ARG A 80 13.35 9.30 2.03
N SER A 81 13.96 8.84 0.93
CA SER A 81 14.78 9.66 0.03
C SER A 81 14.23 9.84 -1.39
N ALA A 82 13.07 9.28 -1.73
CA ALA A 82 12.52 9.36 -3.08
C ALA A 82 11.72 10.67 -3.32
N PRO A 83 11.90 11.35 -4.47
CA PRO A 83 11.11 12.53 -4.81
C PRO A 83 9.64 12.16 -5.06
N SER A 84 8.71 13.00 -4.59
CA SER A 84 7.25 12.83 -4.71
C SER A 84 6.73 13.13 -6.12
N ILE A 85 7.29 12.48 -7.14
CA ILE A 85 6.89 12.63 -8.54
C ILE A 85 6.27 11.32 -9.02
N LEU A 86 5.12 11.42 -9.68
CA LEU A 86 4.34 10.29 -10.17
C LEU A 86 4.14 10.46 -11.67
N ASP A 87 4.55 9.47 -12.45
CA ASP A 87 4.15 9.39 -13.85
C ASP A 87 2.68 8.95 -13.89
N THR A 88 1.82 9.80 -14.44
CA THR A 88 0.37 9.62 -14.38
C THR A 88 -0.30 9.99 -15.69
N ARG A 89 -1.39 9.30 -15.98
CA ARG A 89 -2.26 9.56 -17.14
C ARG A 89 -3.55 10.19 -16.65
N ILE A 90 -3.98 11.24 -17.35
CA ILE A 90 -5.32 11.82 -17.17
C ILE A 90 -6.32 10.91 -17.89
N ILE A 91 -7.37 10.50 -17.18
CA ILE A 91 -8.48 9.68 -17.71
C ILE A 91 -9.75 10.51 -17.56
N GLU A 92 -10.43 10.76 -18.67
CA GLU A 92 -11.72 11.45 -18.69
C GLU A 92 -12.86 10.41 -18.64
N VAL A 93 -13.77 10.58 -17.69
CA VAL A 93 -14.92 9.67 -17.50
C VAL A 93 -16.21 10.50 -17.63
N PRO A 94 -17.09 10.21 -18.60
CA PRO A 94 -18.34 10.94 -18.74
C PRO A 94 -19.27 10.65 -17.56
N VAL A 95 -19.89 11.69 -17.02
CA VAL A 95 -20.79 11.61 -15.86
C VAL A 95 -22.19 12.06 -16.25
N TYR A 96 -23.19 11.20 -16.03
CA TYR A 96 -24.59 11.59 -16.11
C TYR A 96 -25.07 12.03 -14.71
N TYR A 97 -24.97 13.33 -14.42
CA TYR A 97 -25.40 13.86 -13.14
C TYR A 97 -26.91 13.65 -12.92
N ASN A 98 -27.29 13.27 -11.70
CA ASN A 98 -28.66 12.92 -11.29
C ASN A 98 -29.29 11.80 -12.14
N ASP A 99 -28.50 10.78 -12.48
CA ASP A 99 -29.05 9.61 -13.16
C ASP A 99 -30.08 8.88 -12.27
N PRO A 100 -31.08 8.21 -12.86
CA PRO A 100 -32.14 7.55 -12.11
C PRO A 100 -31.65 6.44 -11.16
N TRP A 101 -30.58 5.73 -11.52
CA TRP A 101 -30.08 4.58 -10.76
C TRP A 101 -29.31 5.02 -9.51
N THR A 102 -28.50 6.08 -9.58
CA THR A 102 -27.85 6.62 -8.38
C THR A 102 -28.88 7.30 -7.48
N HIS A 103 -29.87 8.00 -8.07
CA HIS A 103 -30.92 8.67 -7.30
C HIS A 103 -31.74 7.70 -6.42
N GLU A 104 -31.99 6.48 -6.91
CA GLU A 104 -32.76 5.47 -6.14
C GLU A 104 -32.00 4.92 -4.91
N THR A 105 -30.67 5.03 -4.87
CA THR A 105 -29.83 4.58 -3.74
C THR A 105 -29.76 5.56 -2.57
N GLY A 106 -30.22 6.81 -2.76
CA GLY A 106 -30.17 7.87 -1.75
C GLY A 106 -31.32 7.87 -0.75
N GLN A 107 -32.19 6.86 -0.78
CA GLN A 107 -33.31 6.69 0.15
C GLN A 107 -32.91 5.99 1.45
#